data_AF-A0A5B0LW55-F1
#
_entry.id   AF-A0A5B0LW55-F1
#
_cell.length_a   1.000
_cell.length_b   1.000
_cell.length_c   1.000
_cell.angle_alpha   90.00
_cell.angle_beta   90.00
_cell.angle_gamma   90.00
#
_symmetry.space_group_name_H-M   'P 1'
#
loop_
_entity.id
_entity.type
_entity.pdbx_description
1 polymer ?
#
loop_
_entity_poly.entity_id
_entity_poly.type
_entity_poly.pdbx_seq_one_letter_code
_entity_poly.pdbx_strand_id
1 'polypeptide(L)'
;MPPTDQTRAIIHRIFSKEHSLILRGDGLRWIQDMLSHYRVAPADLEDTLNVLANECESYVSARDISTVIDQNLLQKVYEKISSMTAAQPQEAVEDADQTESSHILELQTLKVIDAFSIPRLRWSEERKMFEEPTGEGSKPSLLGQPISKISYLRDRYHTIRQVIFRNEHFSPPAVAGALGEAEREEYMKVSPSVSWTQSSDLVAHVL
;
A
#
# COMPACT_ATOMS: atom_id res chain seq x y z
N MET A 1 -9.86 3.14 45.45
CA MET A 1 -9.74 1.82 46.13
C MET A 1 -8.57 1.08 45.52
N PRO A 2 -7.77 0.31 46.28
CA PRO A 2 -6.72 -0.51 45.67
C PRO A 2 -7.35 -1.57 44.74
N PRO A 3 -6.67 -1.98 43.67
CA PRO A 3 -7.18 -3.00 42.77
C PRO A 3 -7.39 -4.32 43.53
N THR A 4 -8.59 -4.87 43.46
CA THR A 4 -8.91 -6.16 44.06
C THR A 4 -8.18 -7.26 43.31
N ASP A 5 -7.56 -8.18 44.04
CA ASP A 5 -6.84 -9.34 43.48
C ASP A 5 -7.71 -10.16 42.52
N GLN A 6 -9.02 -10.15 42.76
CA GLN A 6 -10.06 -10.73 41.93
C GLN A 6 -10.14 -10.12 40.51
N THR A 7 -9.99 -8.80 40.35
CA THR A 7 -10.00 -8.15 39.02
C THR A 7 -8.80 -8.59 38.18
N ARG A 8 -7.63 -8.79 38.80
CA ARG A 8 -6.44 -9.29 38.09
C ARG A 8 -6.64 -10.70 37.56
N ALA A 9 -7.26 -11.57 38.37
CA ALA A 9 -7.56 -12.93 37.96
C ALA A 9 -8.53 -12.97 36.76
N ILE A 10 -9.54 -12.09 36.75
CA ILE A 10 -10.51 -11.98 35.65
C ILE A 10 -9.83 -11.48 34.37
N ILE A 11 -9.01 -10.41 34.46
CA ILE A 11 -8.27 -9.89 33.30
C ILE A 11 -7.37 -10.98 32.70
N HIS A 12 -6.63 -11.71 33.53
CA HIS A 12 -5.76 -12.79 33.05
C HIS A 12 -6.55 -13.97 32.48
N ARG A 13 -7.72 -14.29 33.02
CA ARG A 13 -8.61 -15.33 32.46
C ARG A 13 -9.04 -14.94 31.04
N ILE A 14 -9.61 -13.75 30.87
CA ILE A 14 -10.15 -13.30 29.59
C ILE A 14 -9.03 -13.14 28.55
N PHE A 15 -8.00 -12.35 28.86
CA PHE A 15 -6.96 -12.05 27.87
C PHE A 15 -6.12 -13.27 27.52
N SER A 16 -5.68 -14.07 28.50
CA SER A 16 -4.71 -15.15 28.23
C SER A 16 -5.32 -16.53 28.03
N LYS A 17 -6.48 -16.85 28.64
CA LYS A 17 -7.13 -18.17 28.43
C LYS A 17 -8.17 -18.16 27.32
N GLU A 18 -8.93 -17.07 27.18
CA GLU A 18 -10.04 -17.01 26.22
C GLU A 18 -9.55 -16.46 24.87
N HIS A 19 -8.80 -15.36 24.86
CA HIS A 19 -8.31 -14.72 23.64
C HIS A 19 -6.86 -15.05 23.26
N SER A 20 -6.16 -15.89 24.02
CA SER A 20 -4.75 -16.26 23.77
C SER A 20 -3.77 -15.08 23.64
N LEU A 21 -4.06 -13.96 24.30
CA LEU A 21 -3.26 -12.73 24.31
C LEU A 21 -2.30 -12.73 25.52
N ILE A 22 -1.07 -12.25 25.29
CA ILE A 22 -0.04 -12.15 26.33
C ILE A 22 0.02 -10.70 26.81
N LEU A 23 -0.58 -10.43 27.96
CA LEU A 23 -0.61 -9.09 28.54
C LEU A 23 0.67 -8.80 29.32
N ARG A 24 1.39 -7.73 28.95
CA ARG A 24 2.53 -7.26 29.76
C ARG A 24 2.06 -6.51 31.01
N GLY A 25 2.98 -6.32 31.97
CA GLY A 25 2.68 -5.65 33.24
C GLY A 25 2.26 -4.18 33.12
N ASP A 26 2.74 -3.47 32.09
CA ASP A 26 2.29 -2.13 31.72
C ASP A 26 0.86 -2.15 31.17
N GLY A 27 0.53 -3.07 30.27
CA GLY A 27 -0.83 -3.27 29.76
C GLY A 27 -1.83 -3.62 30.86
N LEU A 28 -1.45 -4.50 31.80
CA LEU A 28 -2.28 -4.83 32.96
C LEU A 28 -2.57 -3.60 33.82
N ARG A 29 -1.54 -2.79 34.12
CA ARG A 29 -1.72 -1.56 34.91
C ARG A 29 -2.64 -0.56 34.21
N TRP A 30 -2.51 -0.43 32.90
CA TRP A 30 -3.35 0.45 32.10
C TRP A 30 -4.83 0.03 32.15
N ILE A 31 -5.14 -1.27 31.99
CA ILE A 31 -6.51 -1.77 32.10
C ILE A 31 -7.07 -1.51 33.50
N GLN A 32 -6.26 -1.73 34.55
CA GLN A 32 -6.69 -1.45 35.92
C GLN A 32 -6.99 0.03 36.16
N ASP A 33 -6.15 0.92 35.62
CA ASP A 33 -6.35 2.37 35.70
C ASP A 33 -7.64 2.78 34.95
N MET A 34 -7.82 2.28 33.72
CA MET A 34 -9.02 2.49 32.90
C MET A 34 -10.30 2.07 33.63
N LEU A 35 -10.34 0.85 34.18
CA LEU A 35 -11.50 0.34 34.92
C LEU A 35 -11.80 1.21 36.16
N SER A 36 -10.75 1.69 36.84
CA SER A 36 -10.90 2.55 38.01
C SER A 36 -11.39 3.96 37.65
N HIS A 37 -10.93 4.50 36.52
CA HIS A 37 -11.28 5.82 36.02
C HIS A 37 -12.77 5.88 35.64
N TYR A 38 -13.24 4.89 34.87
CA TYR A 38 -14.64 4.83 34.41
C TYR A 38 -15.61 4.23 35.42
N ARG A 39 -15.12 3.79 36.59
CA ARG A 39 -15.93 3.18 37.66
C ARG A 39 -16.87 2.07 37.15
N VAL A 40 -16.33 1.19 36.31
CA VAL A 40 -17.10 0.09 35.69
C VAL A 40 -17.73 -0.77 36.78
N ALA A 41 -19.04 -1.01 36.68
CA ALA A 41 -19.75 -1.83 37.65
C ALA A 41 -19.27 -3.29 37.56
N PRO A 42 -19.29 -4.06 38.68
CA PRO A 42 -18.87 -5.46 38.66
C PRO A 42 -19.66 -6.34 37.68
N ALA A 43 -20.91 -5.97 37.38
CA ALA A 43 -21.77 -6.66 36.41
C ALA A 43 -21.28 -6.48 34.97
N ASP A 44 -20.75 -5.30 34.63
CA ASP A 44 -20.32 -4.96 33.26
C ASP A 44 -18.84 -5.25 33.03
N LEU A 45 -18.12 -5.71 34.06
CA LEU A 45 -16.67 -5.89 34.04
C LEU A 45 -16.23 -6.93 33.00
N GLU A 46 -16.86 -8.10 32.99
CA GLU A 46 -16.49 -9.18 32.06
C GLU A 46 -16.80 -8.79 30.62
N ASP A 47 -17.99 -8.19 30.38
CA ASP A 47 -18.39 -7.73 29.05
C ASP A 47 -17.46 -6.63 28.52
N THR A 48 -17.10 -5.66 29.35
CA THR A 48 -16.14 -4.60 28.98
C THR A 48 -14.78 -5.19 28.60
N LEU A 49 -14.29 -6.16 29.38
CA LEU A 49 -13.01 -6.82 29.11
C LEU A 49 -13.07 -7.70 27.86
N ASN A 50 -14.18 -8.39 27.62
CA ASN A 50 -14.40 -9.19 26.41
C ASN A 50 -14.45 -8.32 25.15
N VAL A 51 -15.12 -7.17 25.19
CA VAL A 51 -15.11 -6.22 24.06
C VAL A 51 -13.69 -5.74 23.76
N LEU A 52 -12.95 -5.35 24.81
CA LEU A 52 -11.57 -4.89 24.65
C LEU A 52 -10.64 -6.00 24.13
N ALA A 53 -10.79 -7.23 24.62
CA ALA A 53 -9.97 -8.37 24.23
C ALA A 53 -10.27 -8.83 22.79
N ASN A 54 -11.54 -8.90 22.39
CA ASN A 54 -11.93 -9.18 20.99
C ASN A 54 -11.35 -8.17 20.00
N GLU A 55 -11.37 -6.88 20.34
CA GLU A 55 -10.81 -5.84 19.48
C GLU A 55 -9.27 -5.88 19.42
N CYS A 56 -8.62 -6.26 20.53
CA CYS A 56 -7.18 -6.53 20.51
C CYS A 56 -6.84 -7.72 19.62
N GLU A 57 -7.58 -8.83 19.72
CA GLU A 57 -7.41 -10.00 18.88
C GLU A 57 -7.62 -9.67 17.41
N SER A 58 -8.71 -8.97 17.08
CA SER A 58 -9.00 -8.48 15.72
C SER A 58 -7.86 -7.63 15.16
N TYR A 59 -7.32 -6.71 15.97
CA TYR A 59 -6.21 -5.84 15.56
C TYR A 59 -4.91 -6.62 15.34
N VAL A 60 -4.63 -7.62 16.17
CA VAL A 60 -3.46 -8.50 16.04
C VAL A 60 -3.56 -9.36 14.78
N SER A 61 -4.71 -10.00 14.55
CA SER A 61 -4.96 -10.84 13.37
C SER A 61 -4.97 -10.03 12.06
N ALA A 62 -5.52 -8.81 12.06
CA ALA A 62 -5.59 -8.00 10.84
C ALA A 62 -4.23 -7.49 10.35
N ARG A 63 -3.23 -7.43 11.24
CA ARG A 63 -1.90 -6.86 10.93
C ARG A 63 -0.76 -7.87 11.05
N ASP A 64 -1.06 -9.14 11.31
CA ASP A 64 -0.09 -10.20 11.60
C ASP A 64 0.99 -9.76 12.63
N ILE A 65 0.54 -9.06 13.69
CA ILE A 65 1.43 -8.57 14.76
C ILE A 65 1.56 -9.65 15.86
N SER A 66 2.56 -9.51 16.72
CA SER A 66 2.71 -10.34 17.91
C SER A 66 1.48 -10.29 18.82
N THR A 67 1.12 -11.44 19.41
CA THR A 67 0.07 -11.58 20.44
C THR A 67 0.46 -10.98 21.80
N VAL A 68 1.64 -10.38 21.90
CA VAL A 68 2.10 -9.65 23.09
C VAL A 68 1.54 -8.23 23.09
N ILE A 69 0.69 -7.94 24.08
CA ILE A 69 -0.01 -6.66 24.23
C ILE A 69 0.75 -5.75 25.20
N ASP A 70 1.14 -4.58 24.70
CA ASP A 70 1.70 -3.48 25.48
C ASP A 70 0.66 -2.36 25.70
N GLN A 71 1.01 -1.38 26.54
CA GLN A 71 0.13 -0.24 26.80
C GLN A 71 -0.24 0.54 25.52
N ASN A 72 0.69 0.70 24.57
CA ASN A 72 0.44 1.50 23.36
C ASN A 72 -0.60 0.85 22.45
N LEU A 73 -0.57 -0.49 22.33
CA LEU A 73 -1.57 -1.23 21.56
C LEU A 73 -2.97 -1.07 22.17
N LEU A 74 -3.07 -1.24 23.49
CA LEU A 74 -4.33 -1.07 24.23
C LEU A 74 -4.92 0.34 24.05
N GLN A 75 -4.08 1.36 24.12
CA GLN A 75 -4.52 2.74 23.91
C GLN A 75 -5.08 2.94 22.50
N LYS A 76 -4.41 2.42 21.46
CA LYS A 76 -4.89 2.51 20.06
C LYS A 76 -6.22 1.78 19.86
N VAL A 77 -6.36 0.59 20.46
CA VAL A 77 -7.60 -0.19 20.41
C VAL A 77 -8.73 0.55 21.13
N TYR A 78 -8.45 1.15 22.28
CA TYR A 78 -9.40 1.94 23.04
C TYR A 78 -9.86 3.20 22.28
N GLU A 79 -8.94 3.92 21.64
CA GLU A 79 -9.26 5.08 20.78
C GLU A 79 -10.14 4.67 19.58
N LYS A 80 -9.87 3.51 18.98
CA LYS A 80 -10.69 2.92 17.92
C LYS A 80 -12.12 2.61 18.41
N ILE A 81 -12.26 1.93 19.54
CA ILE A 81 -13.59 1.61 20.11
C ILE A 81 -14.35 2.89 20.44
N SER A 82 -13.71 3.86 21.10
CA SER A 82 -14.34 5.10 21.52
C SER A 82 -14.82 5.95 20.33
N SER A 83 -14.07 5.96 19.23
CA SER A 83 -14.48 6.65 18.00
C SER A 83 -15.59 5.91 17.22
N MET A 84 -15.66 4.58 17.31
CA MET A 84 -16.74 3.79 16.71
C MET A 84 -18.06 3.92 17.49
N THR A 85 -18.03 3.96 18.82
CA THR A 85 -19.23 4.09 19.65
C THR A 85 -19.86 5.49 19.59
N ALA A 86 -19.06 6.53 19.30
CA ALA A 86 -19.55 7.90 19.14
C ALA A 86 -20.35 8.15 17.85
N ALA A 87 -20.42 7.18 16.93
CA ALA A 87 -20.98 7.33 15.59
C ALA A 87 -22.35 6.64 15.39
N GLN A 88 -23.25 6.63 16.38
CA GLN A 88 -24.68 6.31 16.17
C GLN A 88 -25.54 7.59 16.03
N PRO A 89 -26.59 7.55 15.18
CA PRO A 89 -27.08 8.72 14.48
C PRO A 89 -28.05 9.55 15.33
N GLN A 90 -27.61 10.74 15.74
CA GLN A 90 -28.53 11.79 16.13
C GLN A 90 -28.61 12.79 14.98
N GLU A 91 -29.73 12.75 14.25
CA GLU A 91 -30.10 13.86 13.39
C GLU A 91 -30.20 15.12 14.25
N ALA A 92 -29.28 16.07 14.06
CA ALA A 92 -29.50 17.51 14.19
C ALA A 92 -28.17 18.28 14.15
N VAL A 93 -28.07 19.12 13.11
CA VAL A 93 -27.30 20.36 13.03
C VAL A 93 -25.78 20.22 12.83
N GLU A 94 -25.40 20.59 11.61
CA GLU A 94 -24.10 21.04 11.13
C GLU A 94 -23.15 21.60 12.22
N ASP A 95 -22.04 20.91 12.46
CA ASP A 95 -20.76 21.55 12.77
C ASP A 95 -19.64 20.72 12.10
N ALA A 96 -18.92 21.36 11.20
CA ALA A 96 -18.18 20.71 10.11
C ALA A 96 -16.76 20.22 10.47
N ASP A 97 -16.49 19.84 11.73
CA ASP A 97 -15.10 19.64 12.19
C ASP A 97 -14.81 18.32 12.94
N GLN A 98 -15.76 17.37 13.04
CA GLN A 98 -15.55 16.14 13.83
C GLN A 98 -15.84 14.81 13.10
N THR A 99 -16.14 14.84 11.80
CA THR A 99 -16.39 13.62 10.98
C THR A 99 -15.11 13.02 10.35
N GLU A 100 -13.93 13.53 10.69
CA GLU A 100 -12.69 13.11 10.02
C GLU A 100 -12.18 11.72 10.50
N SER A 101 -12.39 11.34 11.76
CA SER A 101 -11.63 10.23 12.38
C SER A 101 -12.06 8.81 11.96
N SER A 102 -13.36 8.57 11.73
CA SER A 102 -13.88 7.27 11.26
C SER A 102 -13.73 7.09 9.74
N HIS A 103 -13.78 8.19 8.98
CA HIS A 103 -13.42 8.18 7.56
C HIS A 103 -11.92 7.96 7.32
N ILE A 104 -11.04 8.33 8.27
CA ILE A 104 -9.58 8.16 8.09
C ILE A 104 -9.16 6.68 7.91
N LEU A 105 -9.85 5.70 8.50
CA LEU A 105 -9.52 4.28 8.30
C LEU A 105 -10.00 3.72 6.95
N GLU A 106 -11.17 4.14 6.44
CA GLU A 106 -11.61 3.81 5.09
C GLU A 106 -10.83 4.58 4.01
N LEU A 107 -10.44 5.84 4.29
CA LEU A 107 -9.56 6.68 3.46
C LEU A 107 -8.08 6.26 3.53
N GLN A 108 -7.64 5.53 4.56
CA GLN A 108 -6.30 4.91 4.56
C GLN A 108 -6.16 3.86 3.44
N THR A 109 -7.28 3.27 3.02
CA THR A 109 -7.39 2.38 1.84
C THR A 109 -7.52 3.15 0.52
N LEU A 110 -8.05 4.36 0.54
CA LEU A 110 -8.27 5.21 -0.65
C LEU A 110 -7.32 6.40 -0.64
N LYS A 111 -6.17 6.25 -1.30
CA LYS A 111 -5.19 7.32 -1.45
C LYS A 111 -5.42 8.09 -2.75
N VAL A 112 -5.76 9.36 -2.63
CA VAL A 112 -5.67 10.31 -3.75
C VAL A 112 -4.21 10.72 -3.89
N ILE A 113 -3.62 10.42 -5.05
CA ILE A 113 -2.22 10.74 -5.35
C ILE A 113 -2.21 12.00 -6.21
N ASP A 114 -1.59 13.07 -5.69
CA ASP A 114 -1.36 14.30 -6.45
C ASP A 114 -0.43 14.01 -7.65
N ALA A 115 -0.70 14.64 -8.78
CA ALA A 115 0.10 14.51 -9.99
C ALA A 115 1.59 14.83 -9.77
N PHE A 116 1.91 15.78 -8.88
CA PHE A 116 3.29 16.14 -8.54
C PHE A 116 3.96 15.20 -7.53
N SER A 117 3.18 14.36 -6.86
CA SER A 117 3.66 13.32 -5.93
C SER A 117 3.97 11.99 -6.61
N ILE A 118 3.57 11.82 -7.87
CA ILE A 118 3.87 10.61 -8.65
C ILE A 118 5.38 10.53 -8.87
N PRO A 119 6.05 9.43 -8.50
CA PRO A 119 7.48 9.28 -8.72
C PRO A 119 7.78 9.26 -10.22
N ARG A 120 8.80 10.01 -10.62
CA ARG A 120 9.25 10.04 -12.01
C ARG A 120 10.12 8.81 -12.29
N LEU A 121 9.68 7.97 -13.21
CA LEU A 121 10.41 6.77 -13.63
C LEU A 121 10.82 6.86 -15.11
N ARG A 122 12.00 6.33 -15.44
CA ARG A 122 12.52 6.22 -16.80
C ARG A 122 12.81 4.76 -17.12
N TRP A 123 12.49 4.33 -18.35
CA TRP A 123 12.87 3.00 -18.82
C TRP A 123 14.36 2.94 -19.19
N SER A 124 15.10 2.03 -18.56
CA SER A 124 16.48 1.71 -18.92
C SER A 124 16.51 0.59 -19.95
N GLU A 125 16.98 0.87 -21.17
CA GLU A 125 17.11 -0.17 -22.20
C GLU A 125 18.20 -1.20 -21.90
N GLU A 126 19.23 -0.84 -21.13
CA GLU A 126 20.31 -1.74 -20.74
C GLU A 126 19.81 -2.76 -19.70
N ARG A 127 19.16 -2.27 -18.63
CA ARG A 127 18.69 -3.11 -17.53
C ARG A 127 17.29 -3.70 -17.73
N LYS A 128 16.56 -3.25 -18.75
CA LYS A 128 15.16 -3.63 -19.03
C LYS A 128 14.23 -3.43 -17.81
N MET A 129 14.44 -2.34 -17.07
CA MET A 129 13.66 -1.98 -15.89
C MET A 129 13.41 -0.47 -15.82
N PHE A 130 12.46 -0.06 -14.96
CA PHE A 130 12.25 1.34 -14.64
C PHE A 130 13.20 1.79 -13.53
N GLU A 131 13.85 2.93 -13.71
CA GLU A 131 14.77 3.53 -12.75
C GLU A 131 14.43 5.00 -12.52
N GLU A 132 14.79 5.50 -11.33
CA GLU A 132 14.70 6.93 -11.04
C GLU A 132 15.82 7.67 -11.78
N PRO A 133 15.50 8.72 -12.56
CA PRO A 133 16.51 9.45 -13.30
C PRO A 133 17.44 10.20 -12.35
N THR A 134 18.75 10.00 -12.52
CA THR A 134 19.82 10.59 -11.71
C THR A 134 20.43 11.83 -12.39
N GLY A 135 20.93 12.79 -11.59
CA GLY A 135 21.64 13.99 -12.05
C GLY A 135 20.84 15.29 -11.99
N GLU A 136 21.50 16.44 -12.12
CA GLU A 136 20.88 17.77 -11.93
C GLU A 136 19.73 18.08 -12.91
N GLY A 137 19.74 17.47 -14.10
CA GLY A 137 18.66 17.60 -15.10
C GLY A 137 17.47 16.67 -14.89
N SER A 138 17.47 15.84 -13.84
CA SER A 138 16.39 14.87 -13.60
C SER A 138 15.22 15.45 -12.81
N LYS A 139 15.40 16.58 -12.12
CA LYS A 139 14.32 17.23 -11.38
C LYS A 139 13.35 17.91 -12.35
N PRO A 140 12.04 17.60 -12.30
CA PRO A 140 11.05 18.28 -13.13
C PRO A 140 10.94 19.76 -12.72
N SER A 141 10.68 20.62 -13.70
CA SER A 141 10.43 22.05 -13.54
C SER A 141 9.19 22.42 -14.34
N LEU A 142 8.40 23.37 -13.83
CA LEU A 142 7.24 23.91 -14.54
C LEU A 142 7.67 24.58 -15.86
N LEU A 143 8.84 25.25 -15.83
CA LEU A 143 9.52 25.77 -17.02
C LEU A 143 10.59 24.75 -17.44
N GLY A 144 10.18 23.81 -18.27
CA GLY A 144 11.07 22.75 -18.77
C GLY A 144 12.19 23.28 -19.65
N GLN A 145 13.32 22.59 -19.66
CA GLN A 145 14.42 22.87 -20.58
C GLN A 145 14.14 22.23 -21.95
N PRO A 146 14.79 22.67 -23.05
CA PRO A 146 14.64 22.02 -24.36
C PRO A 146 14.90 20.51 -24.32
N ILE A 147 15.87 20.08 -23.50
CA ILE A 147 16.21 18.66 -23.29
C ILE A 147 15.07 17.87 -22.65
N SER A 148 14.20 18.51 -21.87
CA SER A 148 13.05 17.88 -21.22
C SER A 148 12.04 17.38 -22.26
N LYS A 149 11.80 18.14 -23.34
CA LYS A 149 10.90 17.75 -24.43
C LYS A 149 11.43 16.55 -25.21
N ILE A 150 12.73 16.55 -25.50
CA ILE A 150 13.39 15.44 -26.20
C ILE A 150 13.34 14.17 -25.32
N SER A 151 13.67 14.31 -24.03
CA SER A 151 13.63 13.20 -23.08
C SER A 151 12.23 12.62 -22.94
N TYR A 152 11.19 13.46 -22.85
CA TYR A 152 9.79 13.02 -22.82
C TYR A 152 9.41 12.16 -24.03
N LEU A 153 9.77 12.57 -25.25
CA LEU A 153 9.49 11.80 -26.46
C LEU A 153 10.24 10.47 -26.49
N ARG A 154 11.50 10.48 -26.06
CA ARG A 154 12.34 9.28 -25.95
C ARG A 154 11.77 8.29 -24.94
N ASP A 155 11.38 8.78 -23.76
CA ASP A 155 10.82 7.96 -22.69
C ASP A 155 9.52 7.29 -23.18
N ARG A 156 8.63 8.04 -23.84
CA ARG A 156 7.41 7.49 -24.47
C ARG A 156 7.72 6.43 -25.51
N TYR A 157 8.68 6.68 -26.40
CA TYR A 157 9.09 5.71 -27.40
C TYR A 157 9.56 4.41 -26.75
N HIS A 158 10.46 4.47 -25.76
CA HIS A 158 10.96 3.26 -25.10
C HIS A 158 9.87 2.53 -24.31
N THR A 159 8.95 3.24 -23.64
CA THR A 159 7.82 2.62 -22.94
C THR A 159 6.90 1.88 -23.90
N ILE A 160 6.54 2.48 -25.04
CA ILE A 160 5.70 1.82 -26.05
C ILE A 160 6.46 0.64 -26.67
N ARG A 161 7.73 0.86 -27.01
CA ARG A 161 8.60 -0.14 -27.61
C ARG A 161 8.70 -1.39 -26.74
N GLN A 162 8.92 -1.27 -25.44
CA GLN A 162 9.01 -2.44 -24.56
C GLN A 162 7.69 -3.21 -24.46
N VAL A 163 6.53 -2.53 -24.56
CA VAL A 163 5.21 -3.19 -24.53
C VAL A 163 5.04 -4.02 -25.80
N ILE A 164 5.41 -3.46 -26.96
CA ILE A 164 5.33 -4.15 -28.24
C ILE A 164 6.24 -5.38 -28.26
N PHE A 165 7.49 -5.29 -27.81
CA PHE A 165 8.42 -6.43 -27.83
C PHE A 165 8.12 -7.54 -26.80
N ARG A 166 7.19 -7.31 -25.87
CA ARG A 166 6.68 -8.34 -24.97
C ARG A 166 5.55 -9.16 -25.58
N ASN A 167 4.98 -8.69 -26.69
CA ASN A 167 4.01 -9.45 -27.45
C ASN A 167 4.74 -10.48 -28.33
N GLU A 168 4.27 -11.72 -28.29
CA GLU A 168 4.90 -12.88 -28.92
C GLU A 168 5.05 -12.71 -30.44
N HIS A 169 4.07 -12.08 -31.10
CA HIS A 169 4.11 -11.79 -32.54
C HIS A 169 5.27 -10.87 -32.92
N PHE A 170 5.79 -10.07 -32.00
CA PHE A 170 6.91 -9.15 -32.25
C PHE A 170 8.22 -9.60 -31.59
N SER A 171 8.22 -10.75 -30.92
CA SER A 171 9.39 -11.35 -30.30
C SER A 171 9.98 -12.43 -31.20
N PRO A 172 11.30 -12.43 -31.46
CA PRO A 172 11.90 -13.50 -32.24
C PRO A 172 11.80 -14.81 -31.44
N PRO A 173 11.53 -15.94 -32.11
CA PRO A 173 11.42 -17.23 -31.43
C PRO A 173 12.68 -17.58 -30.65
N ALA A 174 12.47 -18.12 -29.45
CA ALA A 174 13.55 -18.48 -28.53
C ALA A 174 14.54 -19.51 -29.09
N VAL A 175 14.13 -20.29 -30.09
CA VAL A 175 14.97 -21.30 -30.74
C VAL A 175 15.00 -21.07 -32.24
N ALA A 176 16.21 -20.89 -32.78
CA ALA A 176 16.44 -20.78 -34.21
C ALA A 176 15.99 -22.07 -34.91
N GLY A 177 14.98 -21.98 -35.78
CA GLY A 177 14.45 -23.11 -36.54
C GLY A 177 13.36 -23.93 -35.85
N ALA A 178 12.94 -23.59 -34.62
CA ALA A 178 11.84 -24.29 -33.94
C ALA A 178 10.46 -23.89 -34.43
N LEU A 179 10.32 -22.69 -35.04
CA LEU A 179 9.04 -22.28 -35.59
C LEU A 179 8.73 -23.05 -36.87
N GLY A 180 7.58 -23.74 -36.87
CA GLY A 180 6.98 -24.27 -38.08
C GLY A 180 6.65 -23.14 -39.08
N GLU A 181 6.36 -23.48 -40.33
CA GLU A 181 5.98 -22.47 -41.36
C GLU A 181 4.83 -21.57 -40.88
N ALA A 182 3.86 -22.12 -40.16
CA ALA A 182 2.72 -21.39 -39.59
C ALA A 182 3.12 -20.30 -38.57
N GLU A 183 4.07 -20.57 -37.68
CA GLU A 183 4.50 -19.59 -36.67
C GLU A 183 5.44 -18.51 -37.27
N ARG A 184 6.09 -18.80 -38.40
CA ARG A 184 6.86 -17.79 -39.15
C ARG A 184 5.96 -16.79 -39.86
N GLU A 185 4.78 -17.21 -40.31
CA GLU A 185 3.78 -16.32 -40.91
C GLU A 185 3.14 -15.38 -39.87
N GLU A 186 3.11 -15.79 -38.61
CA GLU A 186 2.54 -15.03 -37.49
C GLU A 186 3.53 -14.00 -36.89
N TYR A 187 4.84 -14.18 -37.14
CA TYR A 187 5.89 -13.29 -36.64
C TYR A 187 6.01 -12.00 -37.48
N MET A 188 5.85 -10.87 -36.81
CA MET A 188 6.00 -9.52 -37.36
C MET A 188 7.31 -8.88 -36.92
N LYS A 189 8.23 -8.68 -37.86
CA LYS A 189 9.53 -8.03 -37.60
C LYS A 189 9.41 -6.50 -37.56
N VAL A 190 9.67 -5.90 -36.40
CA VAL A 190 9.79 -4.44 -36.26
C VAL A 190 11.20 -3.99 -36.64
N SER A 191 11.30 -3.08 -37.63
CA SER A 191 12.59 -2.53 -38.10
C SER A 191 12.63 -1.01 -37.97
N PRO A 192 13.73 -0.40 -37.49
CA PRO A 192 13.85 1.05 -37.36
C PRO A 192 13.85 1.74 -38.72
N SER A 193 13.35 2.97 -38.83
CA SER A 193 13.30 3.72 -40.10
C SER A 193 14.67 3.83 -40.79
N VAL A 194 15.75 3.95 -40.01
CA VAL A 194 17.13 4.05 -40.50
C VAL A 194 17.57 2.82 -41.29
N SER A 195 17.06 1.62 -40.96
CA SER A 195 17.40 0.42 -41.74
C SER A 195 16.81 0.46 -43.15
N TRP A 196 15.73 1.21 -43.35
CA TRP A 196 15.11 1.37 -44.66
C TRP A 196 15.87 2.38 -45.52
N THR A 197 16.33 3.48 -44.92
CA THR A 197 17.12 4.50 -45.65
C THR A 197 18.48 3.97 -46.09
N GLN A 198 19.14 3.18 -45.25
CA GLN A 198 20.44 2.57 -45.61
C GLN A 198 20.31 1.47 -46.68
N SER A 199 19.16 0.78 -46.71
CA SER A 199 18.84 -0.19 -47.77
C SER A 199 18.52 0.50 -49.11
N SER A 200 17.83 1.65 -49.09
CA SER A 200 17.57 2.42 -50.32
C SER A 200 18.84 3.06 -50.89
N ASP A 201 19.78 3.50 -50.05
CA ASP A 201 21.05 4.07 -50.51
C ASP A 201 21.95 3.02 -51.20
N LEU A 202 21.86 1.75 -50.80
CA LEU A 202 22.54 0.64 -51.48
C LEU A 202 21.95 0.33 -52.87
N VAL A 203 20.66 0.61 -53.07
CA VAL A 203 20.01 0.45 -54.39
C VAL A 203 20.28 1.65 -55.30
N ALA A 204 20.45 2.84 -54.73
CA ALA A 204 20.73 4.07 -55.49
C ALA A 204 22.16 4.15 -56.08
N HIS A 205 23.08 3.27 -55.66
CA HIS A 205 24.45 3.19 -56.20
C HIS A 205 24.64 2.11 -57.29
N VAL A 206 23.56 1.48 -57.78
CA VAL A 206 23.60 0.46 -58.85
C VAL A 206 22.83 0.90 -60.12
N LEU A 207 22.55 2.19 -60.27
CA LEU A 207 22.09 2.81 -61.53
C LEU A 207 23.06 3.91 -61.96
#